data_AF-A0A8J2WVH9-F1
#
_entry.id   AF-A0A8J2WVH9-F1
#
_cell.length_a   1.000
_cell.length_b   1.000
_cell.length_c   1.000
_cell.angle_alpha   90.00
_cell.angle_beta   90.00
_cell.angle_gamma   90.00
#
_symmetry.space_group_name_H-M   'P 1'
#
loop_
_entity.id
_entity.type
_entity.pdbx_description
1 polymer ?
#
loop_
_entity_poly.entity_id
_entity_poly.type
_entity_poly.pdbx_seq_one_letter_code
_entity_poly.pdbx_strand_id
1 'polypeptide(L)'
;MAGAAAEPVRGMRVVTEQYEKLEHVVGSLNSKTRDLLLRERKEFLAAYRAHSFRIQDELQELRAKVQAEQSSTKKDEKVRRLKEDCDWFRREALRLDEEGTKMTQELHKLKTQLDDSERDRSWLLNELARTQTTTELLAVKIADAEAQRNAPPTPEPEDDGEDDDSAPVVVLSPRERLRRDREEKAEIAKRRKQKVQVAHQVADRIKECERYERQIAEERDRVRPPTEESRLLQTEFLEAVLAVSREKDVRLGIDDRTSGAPAADPETGEPDVSLIEPIELDRWTSIERRDVMSRFLAMPTAAAAMERIDPAPEPEPEPAPAPAPSDELKKVMKFFG
;
A
#
# COMPACT_ATOMS: atom_id res chain seq x y z
N MET A 1 116.39 -55.64 27.54
CA MET A 1 115.79 -54.31 27.28
C MET A 1 114.48 -54.25 28.03
N ALA A 2 114.47 -53.62 29.20
CA ALA A 2 113.27 -53.44 30.03
C ALA A 2 112.83 -51.98 29.89
N GLY A 3 111.68 -51.76 29.26
CA GLY A 3 111.08 -50.43 29.12
C GLY A 3 110.51 -49.98 30.46
N ALA A 4 111.06 -48.91 31.00
CA ALA A 4 110.58 -48.25 32.21
C ALA A 4 109.20 -47.63 31.92
N ALA A 5 108.16 -48.22 32.49
CA ALA A 5 106.84 -47.61 32.58
C ALA A 5 106.94 -46.41 33.54
N ALA A 6 106.87 -45.20 32.98
CA ALA A 6 106.82 -43.96 33.74
C ALA A 6 105.53 -43.93 34.58
N GLU A 7 105.65 -44.03 35.90
CA GLU A 7 104.54 -43.75 36.80
C GLU A 7 104.10 -42.28 36.61
N PRO A 8 102.80 -42.00 36.43
CA PRO A 8 102.33 -40.62 36.36
C PRO A 8 102.57 -39.96 37.72
N VAL A 9 103.36 -38.88 37.68
CA VAL A 9 103.66 -37.97 38.80
C VAL A 9 102.38 -37.67 39.55
N ARG A 10 102.34 -37.95 40.86
CA ARG A 10 101.13 -37.90 41.71
C ARG A 10 100.33 -36.59 41.58
N GLY A 11 101.00 -35.47 41.33
CA GLY A 11 100.36 -34.16 41.07
C GLY A 11 99.60 -34.08 39.74
N MET A 12 100.07 -34.78 38.69
CA MET A 12 99.38 -34.86 37.39
C MET A 12 98.04 -35.57 37.51
N ARG A 13 97.96 -36.62 38.34
CA ARG A 13 96.71 -37.36 38.63
C ARG A 13 95.66 -36.49 39.34
N VAL A 14 96.08 -35.65 40.29
CA VAL A 14 95.17 -34.73 40.99
C VAL A 14 94.66 -33.64 40.04
N VAL A 15 95.52 -33.13 39.16
CA VAL A 15 95.13 -32.14 38.14
C VAL A 15 94.11 -32.74 37.17
N THR A 16 94.31 -33.97 36.69
CA THR A 16 93.35 -34.65 35.80
C THR A 16 92.01 -34.91 36.48
N GLU A 17 91.99 -35.36 37.74
CA GLU A 17 90.74 -35.54 38.49
C GLU A 17 89.98 -34.21 38.73
N GLN A 18 90.71 -33.13 39.02
CA GLN A 18 90.11 -31.80 39.18
C GLN A 18 89.59 -31.27 37.84
N TYR A 19 90.27 -31.57 36.73
CA TYR A 19 89.84 -31.23 35.38
C TYR A 19 88.57 -31.99 34.98
N GLU A 20 88.51 -33.30 35.28
CA GLU A 20 87.30 -34.12 35.06
C GLU A 20 86.11 -33.61 35.89
N LYS A 21 86.33 -33.21 37.15
CA LYS A 21 85.29 -32.58 37.97
C LYS A 21 84.83 -31.26 37.39
N LEU A 22 85.75 -30.43 36.92
CA LEU A 22 85.43 -29.16 36.28
C LEU A 22 84.65 -29.39 34.98
N GLU A 23 85.07 -30.34 34.16
CA GLU A 23 84.41 -30.70 32.91
C GLU A 23 83.00 -31.26 33.17
N HIS A 24 82.84 -32.08 34.20
CA HIS A 24 81.53 -32.55 34.65
C HIS A 24 80.63 -31.40 35.14
N VAL A 25 81.17 -30.47 35.94
CA VAL A 25 80.43 -29.30 36.43
C VAL A 25 80.03 -28.37 35.28
N VAL A 26 80.94 -28.12 34.34
CA VAL A 26 80.69 -27.31 33.14
C VAL A 26 79.68 -28.00 32.22
N GLY A 27 79.78 -29.32 32.02
CA GLY A 27 78.82 -30.12 31.27
C GLY A 27 77.43 -30.09 31.90
N SER A 28 77.35 -30.26 33.22
CA SER A 28 76.11 -30.14 34.00
C SER A 28 75.52 -28.74 33.90
N LEU A 29 76.33 -27.68 34.02
CA LEU A 29 75.86 -26.31 33.90
C LEU A 29 75.32 -26.05 32.50
N ASN A 30 76.04 -26.46 31.46
CA ASN A 30 75.63 -26.29 30.07
C ASN A 30 74.33 -27.07 29.76
N SER A 31 74.16 -28.27 30.33
CA SER A 31 72.90 -29.02 30.25
C SER A 31 71.75 -28.25 30.92
N LYS A 32 71.95 -27.79 32.16
CA LYS A 32 70.92 -27.04 32.91
C LYS A 32 70.54 -25.74 32.23
N THR A 33 71.50 -25.02 31.64
CA THR A 33 71.24 -23.80 30.87
C THR A 33 70.41 -24.10 29.63
N ARG A 34 70.70 -25.17 28.89
CA ARG A 34 69.85 -25.60 27.76
C ARG A 34 68.44 -25.96 28.21
N ASP A 35 68.30 -26.70 29.30
CA ASP A 35 66.98 -27.07 29.83
C ASP A 35 66.18 -25.86 30.29
N LEU A 36 66.85 -24.86 30.89
CA LEU A 36 66.24 -23.60 31.28
C LEU A 36 65.78 -22.80 30.07
N LEU A 37 66.64 -22.66 29.04
CA LEU A 37 66.27 -21.97 27.81
C LEU A 37 65.10 -22.65 27.08
N LEU A 38 65.05 -23.99 27.09
CA LEU A 38 63.92 -24.74 26.52
C LEU A 38 62.63 -24.55 27.32
N ARG A 39 62.71 -24.53 28.66
CA ARG A 39 61.57 -24.24 29.54
C ARG A 39 61.05 -22.83 29.35
N GLU A 40 61.92 -21.83 29.40
CA GLU A 40 61.54 -20.43 29.19
C GLU A 40 60.94 -20.23 27.80
N ARG A 41 61.55 -20.79 26.75
CA ARG A 41 60.99 -20.73 25.39
C ARG A 41 59.57 -21.31 25.34
N LYS A 42 59.33 -22.43 26.02
CA LYS A 42 58.00 -23.06 26.08
C LYS A 42 57.00 -22.16 26.81
N GLU A 43 57.39 -21.56 27.92
CA GLU A 43 56.57 -20.64 28.71
C GLU A 43 56.27 -19.35 27.93
N PHE A 44 57.26 -18.74 27.28
CA PHE A 44 57.07 -17.58 26.41
C PHE A 44 56.13 -17.88 25.25
N LEU A 45 56.27 -19.02 24.58
CA LEU A 45 55.36 -19.42 23.50
C LEU A 45 53.94 -19.67 24.02
N ALA A 46 53.79 -20.24 25.21
CA ALA A 46 52.48 -20.42 25.84
C ALA A 46 51.83 -19.08 26.19
N ALA A 47 52.59 -18.16 26.82
CA ALA A 47 52.12 -16.82 27.15
C ALA A 47 51.77 -16.01 25.90
N TYR A 48 52.60 -16.10 24.85
CA TYR A 48 52.34 -15.44 23.58
C TYR A 48 51.06 -15.97 22.93
N ARG A 49 50.88 -17.30 22.85
CA ARG A 49 49.64 -17.90 22.32
C ARG A 49 48.42 -17.44 23.11
N ALA A 50 48.49 -17.48 24.44
CA ALA A 50 47.40 -17.02 25.30
C ALA A 50 47.08 -15.52 25.11
N HIS A 51 48.10 -14.69 24.85
CA HIS A 51 47.91 -13.28 24.54
C HIS A 51 47.33 -13.07 23.13
N SER A 52 47.81 -13.79 22.13
CA SER A 52 47.26 -13.75 20.77
C SER A 52 45.78 -14.16 20.74
N PHE A 53 45.39 -15.19 21.50
CA PHE A 53 43.98 -15.57 21.63
C PHE A 53 43.16 -14.47 22.30
N ARG A 54 43.67 -13.82 23.36
CA ARG A 54 43.00 -12.67 23.97
C ARG A 54 42.81 -11.51 22.99
N ILE A 55 43.83 -11.17 22.22
CA ILE A 55 43.72 -10.14 21.18
C ILE A 55 42.66 -10.52 20.13
N GLN A 56 42.63 -11.78 19.71
CA GLN A 56 41.63 -12.25 18.74
C GLN A 56 40.22 -12.14 19.29
N ASP A 57 40.02 -12.49 20.55
CA ASP A 57 38.73 -12.41 21.24
C ASP A 57 38.30 -10.94 21.39
N GLU A 58 39.18 -10.06 21.84
CA GLU A 58 38.93 -8.61 21.94
C GLU A 58 38.59 -8.00 20.56
N LEU A 59 39.27 -8.39 19.49
CA LEU A 59 38.96 -7.94 18.13
C LEU A 59 37.60 -8.46 17.66
N GLN A 60 37.24 -9.68 18.02
CA GLN A 60 35.94 -10.26 17.68
C GLN A 60 34.82 -9.54 18.45
N GLU A 61 35.00 -9.27 19.74
CA GLU A 61 34.07 -8.46 20.53
C GLU A 61 33.91 -7.05 19.97
N LEU A 62 35.00 -6.38 19.61
CA LEU A 62 34.95 -5.04 19.01
C LEU A 62 34.21 -5.05 17.68
N ARG A 63 34.42 -6.07 16.83
CA ARG A 63 33.64 -6.22 15.59
C ARG A 63 32.16 -6.43 15.88
N ALA A 64 31.81 -7.25 16.86
CA ALA A 64 30.42 -7.46 17.25
C ALA A 64 29.77 -6.17 17.76
N LYS A 65 30.48 -5.37 18.57
CA LYS A 65 30.03 -4.05 19.04
C LYS A 65 29.78 -3.09 17.88
N VAL A 66 30.72 -2.99 16.93
CA VAL A 66 30.56 -2.15 15.74
C VAL A 66 29.36 -2.59 14.89
N GLN A 67 29.16 -3.90 14.69
CA GLN A 67 28.01 -4.41 13.95
C GLN A 67 26.69 -4.11 14.68
N ALA A 68 26.66 -4.26 16.01
CA ALA A 68 25.49 -3.91 16.81
C ALA A 68 25.16 -2.42 16.70
N GLU A 69 26.14 -1.52 16.81
CA GLU A 69 25.97 -0.07 16.64
C GLU A 69 25.48 0.28 15.23
N GLN A 70 26.08 -0.31 14.18
CA GLN A 70 25.62 -0.11 12.80
C GLN A 70 24.17 -0.56 12.63
N SER A 71 23.78 -1.70 13.21
CA SER A 71 22.40 -2.17 13.19
C SER A 71 21.46 -1.23 13.94
N SER A 72 21.90 -0.64 15.06
CA SER A 72 21.16 0.37 15.80
C SER A 72 20.95 1.63 14.98
N THR A 73 22.00 2.17 14.38
CA THR A 73 21.91 3.37 13.53
C THR A 73 20.96 3.15 12.34
N LYS A 74 20.96 1.97 11.72
CA LYS A 74 20.00 1.62 10.66
C LYS A 74 18.55 1.62 11.16
N LYS A 75 18.31 1.10 12.37
CA LYS A 75 16.97 1.11 13.01
C LYS A 75 16.54 2.54 13.33
N ASP A 76 17.43 3.37 13.88
CA ASP A 76 17.14 4.76 14.21
C ASP A 76 16.82 5.59 12.97
N GLU A 77 17.55 5.39 11.88
CA GLU A 77 17.29 6.02 10.58
C GLU A 77 15.93 5.59 10.01
N LYS A 78 15.56 4.32 10.15
CA LYS A 78 14.22 3.84 9.77
C LYS A 78 13.12 4.50 10.61
N VAL A 79 13.33 4.62 11.92
CA VAL A 79 12.40 5.31 12.82
C VAL A 79 12.26 6.79 12.45
N ARG A 80 13.36 7.46 12.09
CA ARG A 80 13.35 8.85 11.62
C ARG A 80 12.48 9.01 10.38
N ARG A 81 12.66 8.17 9.36
CA ARG A 81 11.84 8.19 8.14
C ARG A 81 10.37 7.96 8.42
N LEU A 82 10.04 6.96 9.25
CA LEU A 82 8.65 6.69 9.62
C LEU A 82 8.01 7.87 10.37
N LYS A 83 8.76 8.60 11.19
CA LYS A 83 8.27 9.81 11.84
C LYS A 83 8.01 10.93 10.83
N GLU A 84 8.91 11.13 9.87
CA GLU A 84 8.75 12.10 8.79
C GLU A 84 7.50 11.80 7.93
N ASP A 85 7.28 10.52 7.62
CA ASP A 85 6.10 10.04 6.90
C ASP A 85 4.83 10.28 7.73
N CYS A 86 4.83 9.93 9.03
CA CYS A 86 3.70 10.20 9.93
C CYS A 86 3.36 11.69 10.00
N ASP A 87 4.36 12.55 10.11
CA ASP A 87 4.16 14.00 10.14
C ASP A 87 3.66 14.52 8.79
N TRP A 88 4.10 13.93 7.69
CA TRP A 88 3.56 14.22 6.36
C TRP A 88 2.09 13.83 6.26
N PHE A 89 1.72 12.61 6.65
CA PHE A 89 0.32 12.15 6.64
C PHE A 89 -0.56 13.03 7.54
N ARG A 90 -0.06 13.45 8.71
CA ARG A 90 -0.80 14.35 9.59
C ARG A 90 -1.04 15.71 8.92
N ARG A 91 -0.02 16.30 8.28
CA ARG A 91 -0.18 17.58 7.55
C ARG A 91 -1.16 17.43 6.39
N GLU A 92 -1.06 16.34 5.64
CA GLU A 92 -1.92 16.09 4.49
C GLU A 92 -3.37 15.83 4.91
N ALA A 93 -3.60 15.10 6.00
CA ALA A 93 -4.93 14.91 6.57
C ALA A 93 -5.56 16.24 6.99
N LEU A 94 -4.81 17.12 7.66
CA LEU A 94 -5.29 18.45 8.02
C LEU A 94 -5.61 19.31 6.78
N ARG A 95 -4.76 19.24 5.74
CA ARG A 95 -5.00 19.92 4.46
C ARG A 95 -6.29 19.44 3.81
N LEU A 96 -6.51 18.12 3.77
CA LEU A 96 -7.72 17.52 3.21
C LEU A 96 -8.97 17.84 4.04
N ASP A 97 -8.88 17.93 5.36
CA ASP A 97 -9.97 18.37 6.23
C ASP A 97 -10.35 19.83 5.96
N GLU A 98 -9.36 20.72 5.79
CA GLU A 98 -9.60 22.11 5.38
C GLU A 98 -10.26 22.21 4.00
N GLU A 99 -9.87 21.35 3.05
CA GLU A 99 -10.53 21.28 1.74
C GLU A 99 -11.96 20.73 1.85
N GLY A 100 -12.18 19.68 2.64
CA GLY A 100 -13.49 19.09 2.87
C GLY A 100 -14.46 20.08 3.54
N THR A 101 -13.99 20.86 4.50
CA THR A 101 -14.80 21.91 5.15
C THR A 101 -15.15 23.04 4.19
N LYS A 102 -14.22 23.48 3.33
CA LYS A 102 -14.51 24.47 2.27
C LYS A 102 -15.58 23.97 1.31
N MET A 103 -15.46 22.73 0.80
CA MET A 103 -16.45 22.14 -0.10
C MET A 103 -17.82 21.99 0.57
N THR A 104 -17.86 21.65 1.86
CA THR A 104 -19.11 21.56 2.63
C THR A 104 -19.78 22.94 2.78
N GLN A 105 -18.99 23.99 3.03
CA GLN A 105 -19.50 25.37 3.08
C GLN A 105 -20.03 25.84 1.71
N GLU A 106 -19.33 25.50 0.62
CA GLU A 106 -19.78 25.82 -0.74
C GLU A 106 -21.08 25.09 -1.10
N LEU A 107 -21.19 23.81 -0.76
CA LEU A 107 -22.43 23.05 -0.90
C LEU A 107 -23.57 23.69 -0.13
N HIS A 108 -23.32 24.13 1.11
CA HIS A 108 -24.34 24.81 1.91
C HIS A 108 -24.79 26.12 1.23
N LYS A 109 -23.85 26.94 0.74
CA LYS A 109 -24.15 28.18 0.01
C LYS A 109 -24.97 27.92 -1.26
N LEU A 110 -24.58 26.93 -2.06
CA LEU A 110 -25.31 26.57 -3.27
C LEU A 110 -26.71 26.05 -2.96
N LYS A 111 -26.87 25.28 -1.88
CA LYS A 111 -28.18 24.82 -1.40
C LYS A 111 -29.07 25.99 -0.99
N THR A 112 -28.55 26.95 -0.22
CA THR A 112 -29.32 28.14 0.15
C THR A 112 -29.73 28.96 -1.07
N GLN A 113 -28.84 29.11 -2.06
CA GLN A 113 -29.15 29.80 -3.32
C GLN A 113 -30.22 29.07 -4.14
N LEU A 114 -30.19 27.73 -4.14
CA LEU A 114 -31.21 26.92 -4.79
C LEU A 114 -32.57 27.10 -4.08
N ASP A 115 -32.60 27.01 -2.76
CA ASP A 115 -33.82 27.20 -1.97
C ASP A 115 -34.42 28.61 -2.21
N ASP A 116 -33.59 29.65 -2.27
CA ASP A 116 -34.01 31.02 -2.60
C ASP A 116 -34.60 31.09 -4.01
N SER A 117 -33.93 30.49 -4.99
CA SER A 117 -34.41 30.42 -6.38
C SER A 117 -35.74 29.65 -6.49
N GLU A 118 -35.93 28.61 -5.69
CA GLU A 118 -37.18 27.84 -5.63
C GLU A 118 -38.31 28.62 -4.97
N ARG A 119 -38.02 29.41 -3.94
CA ARG A 119 -38.97 30.36 -3.33
C ARG A 119 -39.40 31.42 -4.34
N ASP A 120 -38.45 32.03 -5.03
CA ASP A 120 -38.72 33.04 -6.07
C ASP A 120 -39.56 32.45 -7.20
N ARG A 121 -39.22 31.25 -7.68
CA ARG A 121 -40.02 30.53 -8.68
C ARG A 121 -41.45 30.31 -8.20
N SER A 122 -41.62 29.87 -6.95
CA SER A 122 -42.95 29.60 -6.37
C SER A 122 -43.75 30.89 -6.21
N TRP A 123 -43.10 31.98 -5.80
CA TRP A 123 -43.72 33.31 -5.71
C TRP A 123 -44.18 33.81 -7.08
N LEU A 124 -43.32 33.74 -8.10
CA LEU A 124 -43.65 34.13 -9.47
C LEU A 124 -44.79 33.30 -10.06
N LEU A 125 -44.83 32.00 -9.80
CA LEU A 125 -45.93 31.14 -10.25
C LEU A 125 -47.26 31.51 -9.58
N ASN A 126 -47.24 31.82 -8.29
CA ASN A 126 -48.44 32.28 -7.58
C ASN A 126 -48.91 33.64 -8.08
N GLU A 127 -47.98 34.56 -8.38
CA GLU A 127 -48.32 35.88 -8.92
C GLU A 127 -48.83 35.81 -10.36
N LEU A 128 -48.24 34.93 -11.18
CA LEU A 128 -48.76 34.61 -12.52
C LEU A 128 -50.18 34.04 -12.42
N ALA A 129 -50.45 33.12 -11.49
CA ALA A 129 -51.80 32.58 -11.29
C ALA A 129 -52.80 33.66 -10.87
N ARG A 130 -52.42 34.57 -9.95
CA ARG A 130 -53.25 35.72 -9.55
C ARG A 130 -53.58 36.61 -10.74
N THR A 131 -52.57 37.03 -11.49
CA THR A 131 -52.78 37.89 -12.67
C THR A 131 -53.61 37.19 -13.75
N GLN A 132 -53.45 35.89 -13.95
CA GLN A 132 -54.33 35.12 -14.84
C GLN A 132 -55.79 35.19 -14.38
N THR A 133 -56.07 34.92 -13.10
CA THR A 133 -57.44 35.03 -12.57
C THR A 133 -58.04 36.43 -12.67
N THR A 134 -57.23 37.48 -12.49
CA THR A 134 -57.71 38.86 -12.66
C THR A 134 -57.99 39.18 -14.13
N THR A 135 -57.14 38.73 -15.06
CA THR A 135 -57.39 38.90 -16.50
C THR A 135 -58.63 38.15 -16.96
N GLU A 136 -58.86 36.91 -16.48
CA GLU A 136 -60.08 36.14 -16.74
C GLU A 136 -61.32 36.86 -16.20
N LEU A 137 -61.27 37.37 -14.96
CA LEU A 137 -62.37 38.13 -14.37
C LEU A 137 -62.67 39.42 -15.14
N LEU A 138 -61.64 40.15 -15.57
CA LEU A 138 -61.80 41.35 -16.37
C LEU A 138 -62.38 41.03 -17.75
N ALA A 139 -61.94 39.95 -18.40
CA ALA A 139 -62.54 39.47 -19.65
C ALA A 139 -64.03 39.14 -19.49
N VAL A 140 -64.43 38.49 -18.39
CA VAL A 140 -65.86 38.26 -18.08
C VAL A 140 -66.62 39.57 -17.91
N LYS A 141 -66.08 40.53 -17.14
CA LYS A 141 -66.72 41.85 -16.96
C LYS A 141 -66.87 42.62 -18.27
N ILE A 142 -65.88 42.54 -19.15
CA ILE A 142 -65.94 43.14 -20.49
C ILE A 142 -67.07 42.47 -21.29
N ALA A 143 -67.13 41.13 -21.30
CA ALA A 143 -68.21 40.40 -21.97
C ALA A 143 -69.60 40.72 -21.39
N ASP A 144 -69.72 40.87 -20.07
CA ASP A 144 -70.98 41.27 -19.41
C ASP A 144 -71.37 42.71 -19.77
N ALA A 145 -70.41 43.64 -19.83
CA ALA A 145 -70.64 45.02 -20.24
C ALA A 145 -71.02 45.11 -21.73
N GLU A 146 -70.40 44.31 -22.59
CA GLU A 146 -70.78 44.15 -23.99
C GLU A 146 -72.19 43.56 -24.12
N ALA A 147 -72.56 42.56 -23.30
CA ALA A 147 -73.90 42.00 -23.27
C ALA A 147 -74.95 43.01 -22.80
N GLN A 148 -74.61 43.90 -21.85
CA GLN A 148 -75.47 45.00 -21.41
C GLN A 148 -75.58 46.12 -22.46
N ARG A 149 -74.49 46.41 -23.18
CA ARG A 149 -74.49 47.32 -24.36
C ARG A 149 -75.31 46.74 -25.52
N ASN A 150 -75.32 45.43 -25.67
CA ASN A 150 -76.11 44.70 -26.68
C ASN A 150 -77.52 44.32 -26.18
N ALA A 151 -77.93 44.75 -24.98
CA ALA A 151 -79.31 44.62 -24.51
C ALA A 151 -80.18 45.65 -25.26
N PRO A 152 -81.34 45.27 -25.81
CA PRO A 152 -82.05 46.08 -26.79
C PRO A 152 -82.69 47.33 -26.16
N PRO A 153 -82.46 48.54 -26.68
CA PRO A 153 -83.28 49.70 -26.37
C PRO A 153 -84.11 50.16 -27.58
N THR A 154 -85.33 50.60 -27.26
CA THR A 154 -86.24 51.47 -28.03
C THR A 154 -85.48 52.66 -28.68
N PRO A 155 -85.93 53.19 -29.84
CA PRO A 155 -85.05 53.79 -30.85
C PRO A 155 -84.86 55.31 -30.75
N GLU A 156 -83.79 55.77 -31.42
CA GLU A 156 -83.44 57.11 -31.98
C GLU A 156 -82.17 57.80 -31.41
N PRO A 157 -81.42 58.59 -32.21
CA PRO A 157 -80.32 58.07 -33.04
C PRO A 157 -78.98 58.81 -32.87
N GLU A 158 -77.93 58.21 -33.46
CA GLU A 158 -76.69 58.81 -34.00
C GLU A 158 -75.77 59.63 -33.07
N ASP A 159 -74.56 59.10 -32.78
CA ASP A 159 -73.29 59.89 -32.84
C ASP A 159 -72.04 58.96 -32.79
N ASP A 160 -71.36 58.87 -33.94
CA ASP A 160 -69.93 58.76 -34.27
C ASP A 160 -68.88 58.10 -33.33
N GLY A 161 -68.00 57.29 -33.92
CA GLY A 161 -66.57 57.24 -33.52
C GLY A 161 -65.88 55.88 -33.37
N GLU A 162 -65.42 55.32 -34.50
CA GLU A 162 -64.12 54.68 -34.80
C GLU A 162 -63.44 53.61 -33.90
N ASP A 163 -62.73 52.73 -34.61
CA ASP A 163 -62.18 51.43 -34.23
C ASP A 163 -60.78 51.43 -33.55
N ASP A 164 -60.54 50.30 -32.86
CA ASP A 164 -59.28 49.52 -32.73
C ASP A 164 -58.13 50.04 -31.84
N ASP A 165 -58.00 49.43 -30.65
CA ASP A 165 -56.76 49.39 -29.86
C ASP A 165 -56.44 47.93 -29.47
N SER A 166 -56.03 47.15 -30.46
CA SER A 166 -55.43 45.83 -30.25
C SER A 166 -54.00 45.94 -29.67
N ALA A 167 -53.86 45.73 -28.35
CA ALA A 167 -52.55 45.55 -27.71
C ALA A 167 -52.10 44.07 -27.78
N PRO A 168 -50.82 43.77 -28.10
CA PRO A 168 -50.39 42.43 -28.48
C PRO A 168 -50.19 41.51 -27.26
N VAL A 169 -50.94 40.41 -27.21
CA VAL A 169 -50.49 39.22 -26.51
C VAL A 169 -49.23 38.73 -27.23
N VAL A 170 -48.07 38.77 -26.56
CA VAL A 170 -46.83 38.16 -27.07
C VAL A 170 -46.96 36.64 -26.99
N VAL A 171 -47.78 36.08 -27.88
CA VAL A 171 -47.71 34.67 -28.25
C VAL A 171 -46.50 34.56 -29.17
N LEU A 172 -45.38 34.07 -28.63
CA LEU A 172 -44.21 33.73 -29.44
C LEU A 172 -44.65 32.98 -30.69
N SER A 173 -44.16 33.41 -31.84
CA SER A 173 -44.52 32.81 -33.12
C SER A 173 -44.20 31.30 -33.06
N PRO A 174 -45.06 30.42 -33.62
CA PRO A 174 -44.71 28.99 -33.77
C PRO A 174 -43.31 28.75 -34.37
N ARG A 175 -42.80 29.70 -35.16
CA ARG A 175 -41.46 29.70 -35.74
C ARG A 175 -40.33 29.96 -34.74
N GLU A 176 -40.57 30.74 -33.69
CA GLU A 176 -39.62 31.05 -32.63
C GLU A 176 -39.52 29.92 -31.61
N ARG A 177 -40.67 29.28 -31.28
CA ARG A 177 -40.70 28.05 -30.48
C ARG A 177 -39.86 26.94 -31.11
N LEU A 178 -40.02 26.70 -32.41
CA LEU A 178 -39.20 25.73 -33.14
C LEU A 178 -37.70 26.06 -33.16
N ARG A 179 -37.34 27.34 -33.08
CA ARG A 179 -35.93 27.77 -33.04
C ARG A 179 -35.30 27.45 -31.68
N ARG A 180 -35.99 27.78 -30.58
CA ARG A 180 -35.54 27.44 -29.23
C ARG A 180 -35.46 25.93 -29.02
N ASP A 181 -36.43 25.16 -29.51
CA ASP A 181 -36.38 23.69 -29.42
C ASP A 181 -35.19 23.08 -30.18
N ARG A 182 -34.79 23.69 -31.31
CA ARG A 182 -33.60 23.27 -32.07
C ARG A 182 -32.30 23.63 -31.35
N GLU A 183 -32.25 24.80 -30.74
CA GLU A 183 -31.10 25.27 -29.94
C GLU A 183 -30.94 24.42 -28.67
N GLU A 184 -32.03 24.12 -27.96
CA GLU A 184 -32.02 23.25 -26.78
C GLU A 184 -31.61 21.82 -27.14
N LYS A 185 -32.15 21.27 -28.24
CA LYS A 185 -31.71 19.95 -28.76
C LYS A 185 -30.24 19.94 -29.15
N ALA A 186 -29.72 21.04 -29.71
CA ALA A 186 -28.30 21.16 -30.05
C ALA A 186 -27.41 21.22 -28.79
N GLU A 187 -27.84 21.93 -27.75
CA GLU A 187 -27.13 21.97 -26.46
C GLU A 187 -27.15 20.63 -25.73
N ILE A 188 -28.30 19.93 -25.74
CA ILE A 188 -28.39 18.57 -25.22
C ILE A 188 -27.46 17.63 -26.00
N ALA A 189 -27.39 17.76 -27.33
CA ALA A 189 -26.49 16.97 -28.15
C ALA A 189 -25.00 17.27 -27.84
N LYS A 190 -24.63 18.53 -27.61
CA LYS A 190 -23.27 18.91 -27.18
C LYS A 190 -22.92 18.31 -25.82
N ARG A 191 -23.80 18.44 -24.82
CA ARG A 191 -23.62 17.84 -23.49
C ARG A 191 -23.48 16.32 -23.55
N ARG A 192 -24.26 15.64 -24.41
CA ARG A 192 -24.13 14.20 -24.65
C ARG A 192 -22.78 13.83 -25.27
N LYS A 193 -22.32 14.56 -26.29
CA LYS A 193 -20.99 14.34 -26.89
C LYS A 193 -19.87 14.51 -25.86
N GLN A 194 -19.94 15.55 -25.03
CA GLN A 194 -18.97 15.78 -23.96
C GLN A 194 -18.98 14.64 -22.93
N LYS A 195 -20.15 14.17 -22.50
CA LYS A 195 -20.26 13.01 -21.58
C LYS A 195 -19.65 11.74 -22.17
N VAL A 196 -19.88 11.47 -23.46
CA VAL A 196 -19.29 10.30 -24.14
C VAL A 196 -17.77 10.44 -24.23
N GLN A 197 -17.25 11.64 -24.48
CA GLN A 197 -15.81 11.87 -24.50
C GLN A 197 -15.17 11.64 -23.13
N VAL A 198 -15.78 12.14 -22.05
CA VAL A 198 -15.31 11.89 -20.68
C VAL A 198 -15.40 10.41 -20.34
N ALA A 199 -16.49 9.73 -20.72
CA ALA A 199 -16.63 8.29 -20.50
C ALA A 199 -15.54 7.48 -21.22
N HIS A 200 -15.15 7.89 -22.44
CA HIS A 200 -14.05 7.25 -23.16
C HIS A 200 -12.71 7.49 -22.45
N GLN A 201 -12.43 8.72 -22.00
CA GLN A 201 -11.22 9.03 -21.23
C GLN A 201 -11.15 8.22 -19.92
N VAL A 202 -12.27 8.06 -19.21
CA VAL A 202 -12.34 7.25 -18.00
C VAL A 202 -12.10 5.77 -18.32
N ALA A 203 -12.71 5.25 -19.39
CA ALA A 203 -12.49 3.86 -19.81
C ALA A 203 -11.04 3.57 -20.17
N ASP A 204 -10.34 4.51 -20.83
CA ASP A 204 -8.93 4.37 -21.14
C ASP A 204 -8.05 4.41 -19.89
N ARG A 205 -8.36 5.31 -18.94
CA ARG A 205 -7.68 5.32 -17.64
C ARG A 205 -7.90 4.05 -16.83
N ILE A 206 -9.09 3.45 -16.88
CA ILE A 206 -9.36 2.15 -16.23
C ILE A 206 -8.47 1.06 -16.83
N LYS A 207 -8.38 0.98 -18.17
CA LYS A 207 -7.49 0.01 -18.84
C LYS A 207 -6.02 0.22 -18.48
N GLU A 208 -5.59 1.47 -18.29
CA GLU A 208 -4.24 1.78 -17.81
C GLU A 208 -4.03 1.31 -16.36
N CYS A 209 -4.98 1.56 -15.46
CA CYS A 209 -4.94 1.05 -14.10
C CYS A 209 -4.85 -0.49 -14.08
N GLU A 210 -5.67 -1.20 -14.85
CA GLU A 210 -5.62 -2.67 -14.94
C GLU A 210 -4.26 -3.19 -15.46
N ARG A 211 -3.58 -2.42 -16.34
CA ARG A 211 -2.24 -2.78 -16.79
C ARG A 211 -1.22 -2.61 -15.67
N TYR A 212 -1.28 -1.52 -14.91
CA TYR A 212 -0.40 -1.32 -13.76
C TYR A 212 -0.63 -2.36 -12.68
N GLU A 213 -1.88 -2.74 -12.40
CA GLU A 213 -2.20 -3.81 -11.46
C GLU A 213 -1.59 -5.16 -11.90
N ARG A 214 -1.68 -5.49 -13.19
CA ARG A 214 -1.02 -6.68 -13.74
C ARG A 214 0.50 -6.62 -13.61
N GLN A 215 1.12 -5.48 -13.92
CA GLN A 215 2.57 -5.30 -13.75
C GLN A 215 3.00 -5.40 -12.28
N ILE A 216 2.22 -4.85 -11.36
CA ILE A 216 2.47 -4.95 -9.92
C ILE A 216 2.34 -6.40 -9.46
N ALA A 217 1.34 -7.14 -9.95
CA ALA A 217 1.17 -8.56 -9.64
C ALA A 217 2.34 -9.40 -10.17
N GLU A 218 2.75 -9.18 -11.42
CA GLU A 218 3.90 -9.86 -12.04
C GLU A 218 5.22 -9.57 -11.30
N GLU A 219 5.49 -8.30 -10.95
CA GLU A 219 6.68 -7.94 -10.19
C GLU A 219 6.63 -8.47 -8.75
N ARG A 220 5.44 -8.51 -8.13
CA ARG A 220 5.26 -9.14 -6.82
C ARG A 220 5.59 -10.63 -6.88
N ASP A 221 5.08 -11.33 -7.89
CA ASP A 221 5.30 -12.77 -8.07
C ASP A 221 6.77 -13.07 -8.46
N ARG A 222 7.45 -12.13 -9.14
CA ARG A 222 8.88 -12.20 -9.43
C ARG A 222 9.76 -12.01 -8.19
N VAL A 223 9.40 -11.07 -7.32
CA VAL A 223 10.16 -10.74 -6.10
C VAL A 223 9.90 -11.76 -4.99
N ARG A 224 8.69 -12.32 -4.92
CA ARG A 224 8.31 -13.35 -3.96
C ARG A 224 7.33 -14.32 -4.63
N PRO A 225 7.81 -15.41 -5.27
CA PRO A 225 6.91 -16.41 -5.81
C PRO A 225 6.02 -16.95 -4.69
N PRO A 226 4.72 -17.17 -4.93
CA PRO A 226 3.84 -17.75 -3.93
C PRO A 226 4.41 -19.10 -3.48
N THR A 227 4.92 -19.17 -2.25
CA THR A 227 5.33 -20.43 -1.63
C THR A 227 4.14 -21.38 -1.63
N GLU A 228 4.36 -22.69 -1.73
CA GLU A 228 3.26 -23.69 -1.68
C GLU A 228 2.36 -23.49 -0.46
N GLU A 229 2.93 -23.08 0.68
CA GLU A 229 2.19 -22.73 1.89
C GLU A 229 1.24 -21.54 1.70
N SER A 230 1.64 -20.51 0.95
CA SER A 230 0.80 -19.35 0.64
C SER A 230 -0.39 -19.74 -0.25
N ARG A 231 -0.16 -20.66 -1.20
CA ARG A 231 -1.23 -21.20 -2.06
C ARG A 231 -2.23 -22.02 -1.25
N LEU A 232 -1.73 -22.89 -0.37
CA LEU A 232 -2.57 -23.70 0.53
C LEU A 232 -3.39 -22.81 1.49
N LEU A 233 -2.80 -21.76 2.05
CA LEU A 233 -3.52 -20.80 2.88
C LEU A 233 -4.59 -20.03 2.09
N GLN A 234 -4.31 -19.66 0.83
CA GLN A 234 -5.32 -19.04 -0.03
C GLN A 234 -6.48 -19.99 -0.33
N THR A 235 -6.19 -21.27 -0.62
CA THR A 235 -7.25 -22.27 -0.86
C THR A 235 -8.08 -22.53 0.39
N GLU A 236 -7.45 -22.65 1.57
CA GLU A 236 -8.16 -22.84 2.84
C GLU A 236 -9.00 -21.61 3.21
N PHE A 237 -8.52 -20.40 2.91
CA PHE A 237 -9.28 -19.17 3.11
C PHE A 237 -10.51 -19.11 2.22
N LEU A 238 -10.36 -19.43 0.93
CA LEU A 238 -11.48 -19.50 0.00
C LEU A 238 -12.49 -20.58 0.39
N GLU A 239 -12.02 -21.72 0.90
CA GLU A 239 -12.90 -22.77 1.44
C GLU A 239 -13.72 -22.26 2.63
N ALA A 240 -13.09 -21.55 3.57
CA ALA A 240 -13.78 -20.93 4.70
C ALA A 240 -14.81 -19.88 4.27
N VAL A 241 -14.47 -19.05 3.27
CA VAL A 241 -15.39 -18.06 2.67
C VAL A 241 -16.58 -18.77 2.02
N LEU A 242 -16.34 -19.79 1.20
CA LEU A 242 -17.41 -20.54 0.52
C LEU A 242 -18.31 -21.30 1.51
N ALA A 243 -17.76 -21.80 2.62
CA ALA A 243 -18.55 -22.46 3.66
C ALA A 243 -19.49 -21.49 4.37
N VAL A 244 -19.03 -20.27 4.68
CA VAL A 244 -19.89 -19.23 5.29
C VAL A 244 -20.89 -18.67 4.27
N SER A 245 -20.52 -18.56 2.99
CA SER A 245 -21.45 -18.17 1.92
C SER A 245 -22.58 -19.19 1.80
N ARG A 246 -22.28 -20.49 1.71
CA ARG A 246 -23.30 -21.55 1.65
C ARG A 246 -24.23 -21.53 2.87
N GLU A 247 -23.71 -21.27 4.06
CA GLU A 247 -24.52 -21.14 5.27
C GLU A 247 -25.42 -19.88 5.24
N LYS A 248 -24.91 -18.78 4.69
CA LYS A 248 -25.70 -17.55 4.46
C LYS A 248 -26.80 -17.78 3.44
N ASP A 249 -26.51 -18.49 2.35
CA ASP A 249 -27.48 -18.82 1.30
C ASP A 249 -28.59 -19.74 1.84
N VAL A 250 -28.23 -20.72 2.69
CA VAL A 250 -29.18 -21.56 3.43
C VAL A 250 -30.05 -20.75 4.39
N ARG A 251 -29.48 -19.78 5.12
CA ARG A 251 -30.25 -18.88 6.01
C ARG A 251 -31.20 -17.97 5.25
N LEU A 252 -30.84 -17.59 4.03
CA LEU A 252 -31.66 -16.76 3.14
C LEU A 252 -32.68 -17.57 2.33
N GLY A 253 -32.70 -18.90 2.47
CA GLY A 253 -33.64 -19.78 1.77
C GLY A 253 -33.43 -19.80 0.26
N ILE A 254 -32.19 -19.56 -0.20
CA ILE A 254 -31.83 -19.66 -1.62
C ILE A 254 -31.61 -21.15 -1.89
N ASP A 255 -32.63 -21.83 -2.41
CA ASP A 255 -32.56 -23.25 -2.76
C ASP A 255 -31.49 -23.52 -3.83
N ASP A 256 -30.70 -24.57 -3.58
CA ASP A 256 -29.52 -25.13 -4.27
C ASP A 256 -29.79 -25.65 -5.70
N ARG A 257 -30.64 -24.97 -6.49
CA ARG A 257 -31.00 -25.40 -7.86
C ARG A 257 -30.15 -24.78 -8.97
N THR A 258 -29.21 -23.89 -8.66
CA THR A 258 -28.32 -23.27 -9.66
C THR A 258 -26.82 -23.47 -9.41
N SER A 259 -26.42 -24.11 -8.31
CA SER A 259 -25.05 -24.49 -7.99
C SER A 259 -24.80 -25.95 -8.39
N GLY A 260 -24.78 -26.22 -9.70
CA GLY A 260 -24.21 -27.46 -10.20
C GLY A 260 -22.80 -27.61 -9.63
N ALA A 261 -22.53 -28.74 -8.97
CA ALA A 261 -21.19 -29.08 -8.51
C ALA A 261 -20.18 -28.85 -9.64
N PRO A 262 -19.04 -28.18 -9.40
CA PRO A 262 -18.04 -27.98 -10.44
C PRO A 262 -17.52 -29.35 -10.84
N ALA A 263 -17.77 -29.74 -12.08
CA ALA A 263 -17.11 -30.90 -12.67
C ALA A 263 -15.61 -30.59 -12.68
N ALA A 264 -14.84 -31.36 -11.92
CA ALA A 264 -13.39 -31.30 -11.96
C ALA A 264 -12.92 -31.65 -13.38
N ASP A 265 -12.11 -30.78 -13.98
CA ASP A 265 -11.38 -31.14 -15.19
C ASP A 265 -10.45 -32.32 -14.87
N PRO A 266 -10.50 -33.41 -15.65
CA PRO A 266 -9.83 -34.67 -15.31
C PRO A 266 -8.30 -34.63 -15.38
N GLU A 267 -7.69 -33.51 -15.78
CA GLU A 267 -6.24 -33.42 -15.99
C GLU A 267 -5.48 -32.58 -14.95
N THR A 268 -6.12 -31.69 -14.19
CA THR A 268 -5.41 -30.76 -13.30
C THR A 268 -5.84 -30.78 -11.84
N GLY A 269 -7.03 -31.29 -11.50
CA GLY A 269 -7.48 -31.44 -10.11
C GLY A 269 -7.58 -30.13 -9.31
N GLU A 270 -7.44 -28.97 -9.95
CA GLU A 270 -7.63 -27.65 -9.34
C GLU A 270 -9.10 -27.22 -9.47
N PRO A 271 -9.72 -26.68 -8.40
CA PRO A 271 -11.09 -26.17 -8.49
C PRO A 271 -11.12 -24.93 -9.40
N ASP A 272 -11.94 -24.98 -10.46
CA ASP A 272 -12.11 -23.87 -11.40
C ASP A 272 -12.82 -22.69 -10.70
N VAL A 273 -12.02 -21.70 -10.27
CA VAL A 273 -12.44 -20.51 -9.51
C VAL A 273 -13.18 -19.49 -10.39
N SER A 274 -13.28 -19.75 -11.71
CA SER A 274 -13.88 -18.81 -12.68
C SER A 274 -15.42 -18.78 -12.67
N LEU A 275 -16.08 -19.75 -12.01
CA LEU A 275 -17.54 -19.87 -11.93
C LEU A 275 -18.18 -19.33 -10.64
N ILE A 276 -17.39 -18.75 -9.74
CA ILE A 276 -17.88 -18.16 -8.50
C ILE A 276 -18.30 -16.71 -8.81
N GLU A 277 -19.59 -16.39 -8.72
CA GLU A 277 -20.06 -15.00 -8.75
C GLU A 277 -19.22 -14.17 -7.76
N PRO A 278 -18.76 -12.96 -8.13
CA PRO A 278 -17.87 -12.18 -7.28
C PRO A 278 -18.52 -11.98 -5.91
N ILE A 279 -17.98 -12.67 -4.90
CA ILE A 279 -18.47 -12.59 -3.54
C ILE A 279 -18.21 -11.16 -3.08
N GLU A 280 -19.25 -10.32 -3.08
CA GLU A 280 -19.16 -8.95 -2.58
C GLU A 280 -19.02 -8.99 -1.04
N LEU A 281 -17.79 -9.16 -0.54
CA LEU A 281 -17.46 -9.18 0.89
C LEU A 281 -17.92 -7.90 1.62
N ASP A 282 -18.16 -6.80 0.90
CA ASP A 282 -18.68 -5.54 1.45
C ASP A 282 -20.11 -5.65 1.98
N ARG A 283 -20.90 -6.61 1.50
CA ARG A 283 -22.27 -6.88 2.00
C ARG A 283 -22.31 -7.84 3.18
N TRP A 284 -21.15 -8.27 3.69
CA TRP A 284 -21.08 -9.23 4.78
C TRP A 284 -21.17 -8.52 6.13
N THR A 285 -21.89 -9.12 7.07
CA THR A 285 -21.95 -8.60 8.44
C THR A 285 -20.61 -8.84 9.16
N SER A 286 -20.31 -8.06 10.20
CA SER A 286 -19.10 -8.28 11.01
C SER A 286 -19.08 -9.64 11.72
N ILE A 287 -20.24 -10.28 11.88
CA ILE A 287 -20.36 -11.64 12.41
C ILE A 287 -19.91 -12.64 11.35
N GLU A 288 -20.40 -12.52 10.11
CA GLU A 288 -20.00 -13.39 8.99
C GLU A 288 -18.48 -13.31 8.72
N ARG A 289 -17.90 -12.10 8.74
CA ARG A 289 -16.44 -11.93 8.60
C ARG A 289 -15.67 -12.59 9.75
N ARG A 290 -16.20 -12.51 10.97
CA ARG A 290 -15.59 -13.18 12.14
C ARG A 290 -15.66 -14.70 11.98
N ASP A 291 -16.80 -15.23 11.52
CA ASP A 291 -17.00 -16.66 11.33
C ASP A 291 -16.07 -17.23 10.24
N VAL A 292 -15.83 -16.49 9.15
CA VAL A 292 -14.81 -16.84 8.14
C VAL A 292 -13.44 -16.94 8.78
N MET A 293 -13.03 -15.93 9.53
CA MET A 293 -11.71 -15.93 10.18
C MET A 293 -11.59 -17.04 11.23
N SER A 294 -12.64 -17.30 12.01
CA SER A 294 -12.64 -18.39 12.99
C SER A 294 -12.54 -19.76 12.34
N ARG A 295 -13.20 -19.99 11.19
CA ARG A 295 -13.09 -21.23 10.43
C ARG A 295 -11.74 -21.37 9.76
N PHE A 296 -11.26 -20.30 9.13
CA PHE A 296 -9.95 -20.26 8.52
C PHE A 296 -8.85 -20.58 9.54
N LEU A 297 -8.85 -19.93 10.70
CA LEU A 297 -7.87 -20.17 11.76
C LEU A 297 -7.99 -21.56 12.43
N ALA A 298 -9.09 -22.28 12.22
CA ALA A 298 -9.27 -23.66 12.67
C ALA A 298 -8.74 -24.69 11.67
N MET A 299 -8.40 -24.28 10.44
CA MET A 299 -7.80 -25.15 9.45
C MET A 299 -6.34 -25.47 9.79
N PRO A 300 -5.86 -26.69 9.49
CA PRO A 300 -4.55 -27.15 9.93
C PRO A 300 -3.37 -26.33 9.36
N THR A 301 -3.45 -25.84 8.12
CA THR A 301 -2.36 -25.04 7.53
C THR A 301 -2.34 -23.62 8.10
N ALA A 302 -3.51 -23.00 8.27
CA ALA A 302 -3.62 -21.69 8.94
C ALA A 302 -3.23 -21.73 10.42
N ALA A 303 -3.60 -22.78 11.15
CA ALA A 303 -3.20 -22.98 12.54
C ALA A 303 -1.69 -23.20 12.66
N ALA A 304 -1.10 -24.03 11.80
CA ALA A 304 0.35 -24.24 11.75
C ALA A 304 1.11 -22.97 11.33
N ALA A 305 0.54 -22.16 10.44
CA ALA A 305 1.13 -20.87 10.05
C ALA A 305 1.10 -19.87 11.21
N MET A 306 0.03 -19.84 12.01
CA MET A 306 -0.08 -19.02 13.23
C MET A 306 0.85 -19.49 14.35
N GLU A 307 1.05 -20.81 14.48
CA GLU A 307 1.96 -21.40 15.48
C GLU A 307 3.43 -21.19 15.11
N ARG A 308 3.75 -21.02 13.82
CA ARG A 308 5.07 -20.58 13.32
C ARG A 308 5.32 -19.08 13.47
N ILE A 309 4.33 -18.29 13.88
CA ILE A 309 4.54 -16.90 14.31
C ILE A 309 5.13 -16.94 15.73
N ASP A 310 6.35 -17.47 15.85
CA ASP A 310 7.20 -17.21 17.00
C ASP A 310 7.55 -15.71 17.02
N PRO A 311 7.75 -15.11 18.21
CA PRO A 311 8.17 -13.72 18.32
C PRO A 311 9.48 -13.52 17.56
N ALA A 312 9.43 -12.75 16.48
CA ALA A 312 10.53 -12.22 15.68
C ALA A 312 11.86 -13.01 15.75
N PRO A 313 12.20 -13.84 14.74
CA PRO A 313 13.50 -14.48 14.72
C PRO A 313 14.62 -13.43 14.73
N GLU A 314 15.59 -13.60 15.63
CA GLU A 314 16.85 -12.85 15.58
C GLU A 314 17.46 -13.02 14.18
N PRO A 315 17.97 -11.94 13.55
CA PRO A 315 18.44 -12.01 12.17
C PRO A 315 19.65 -12.94 12.06
N GLU A 316 19.49 -14.06 11.35
CA GLU A 316 20.61 -14.89 10.93
C GLU A 316 21.61 -14.05 10.10
N PRO A 317 22.92 -14.28 10.26
CA PRO A 317 23.96 -13.54 9.56
C PRO A 317 23.92 -13.83 8.05
N GLU A 318 23.72 -12.78 7.24
CA GLU A 318 23.75 -12.86 5.78
C GLU A 318 25.06 -13.50 5.25
N PRO A 319 24.97 -14.31 4.18
CA PRO A 319 26.13 -14.94 3.54
C PRO A 319 27.08 -13.87 2.98
N ALA A 320 28.38 -14.11 3.16
CA ALA A 320 29.45 -13.18 2.82
C ALA A 320 29.28 -12.59 1.38
N PRO A 321 29.38 -11.26 1.21
CA PRO A 321 29.30 -10.65 -0.10
C PRO A 321 30.46 -11.12 -0.98
N ALA A 322 30.13 -11.56 -2.21
CA ALA A 322 31.10 -11.86 -3.25
C ALA A 322 32.10 -10.69 -3.42
N PRO A 323 33.38 -10.97 -3.67
CA PRO A 323 34.40 -9.93 -3.74
C PRO A 323 34.08 -8.94 -4.86
N ALA A 324 33.91 -7.66 -4.49
CA ALA A 324 33.70 -6.57 -5.43
C ALA A 324 34.90 -6.46 -6.41
N PRO A 325 34.65 -6.07 -7.68
CA PRO A 325 35.68 -5.98 -8.70
C PRO A 325 36.78 -4.99 -8.30
N SER A 326 38.03 -5.44 -8.40
CA SER A 326 39.24 -4.73 -8.03
C SER A 326 39.33 -3.32 -8.62
N ASP A 327 39.83 -2.38 -7.81
CA ASP A 327 40.02 -0.94 -8.10
C ASP A 327 40.90 -0.62 -9.33
N GLU A 328 41.41 -1.62 -10.05
CA GLU A 328 42.13 -1.43 -11.32
C GLU A 328 41.23 -0.85 -12.42
N LEU A 329 39.94 -1.21 -12.46
CA LEU A 329 39.00 -0.69 -13.46
C LEU A 329 38.69 0.81 -13.28
N LYS A 330 38.72 1.31 -12.04
CA LYS A 330 38.55 2.75 -11.76
C LYS A 330 39.79 3.56 -12.15
N LYS A 331 40.97 2.93 -12.19
CA LYS A 331 42.22 3.58 -12.62
C LYS A 331 42.30 3.71 -14.14
N VAL A 332 41.74 2.75 -14.88
CA VAL A 332 41.65 2.80 -16.34
C VAL A 332 40.61 3.83 -16.82
N MET A 333 39.45 3.93 -16.16
CA MET A 333 38.43 4.92 -16.56
C MET A 333 38.80 6.38 -16.24
N LYS A 334 39.76 6.63 -15.33
CA LYS A 334 40.28 7.99 -15.07
C LYS A 334 41.32 8.46 -16.08
N PHE A 335 41.77 7.60 -17.00
CA PHE A 335 42.77 7.95 -18.01
C PHE A 335 42.15 8.35 -19.37
N PHE A 336 40.84 8.17 -19.55
CA PHE A 336 40.12 8.45 -20.80
C PHE A 336 39.04 9.54 -20.67
N GLY A 337 39.02 10.30 -19.57
CA GLY A 337 38.08 11.40 -19.32
C GLY A 337 38.76 12.76 -19.37
#